data_AF-X1IZG8-F1
#
_entry.id   AF-X1IZG8-F1
#
_cell.length_a   1.000
_cell.length_b   1.000
_cell.length_c   1.000
_cell.angle_alpha   90.00
_cell.angle_beta   90.00
_cell.angle_gamma   90.00
#
_symmetry.space_group_name_H-M   'P 1'
#
loop_
_entity.id
_entity.type
_entity.pdbx_description
1 polymer ?
#
loop_
_entity_poly.entity_id
_entity_poly.type
_entity_poly.pdbx_seq_one_letter_code
_entity_poly.pdbx_strand_id
1 'polypeptide(L)'
;CLDMKSRMEFHRKDLEHLIALLNTQVKPELTIIDGIYAMEHGPDLLGKAHRMNVIIAGKDNLSCDIVGSTVLGIESSSVEHLKEFASIEKRSLDISTVDMRGERIKDVAKELKWNRDPEDMFREAGVKGVSCQRPGKHFCSGCLISIESVLLAFCKDNMGITLDNIEICCGSEVKPKKESRKIFLVGNCSIRANKDVEDAIRVEGCPPKVGQTLVTFMNHTLE
;
A
#
# COMPACT_ATOMS: atom_id res chain seq x y z
N CYS A 1 -1.02 13.11 15.36
CA CYS A 1 -0.55 12.47 14.10
C CYS A 1 0.70 13.18 13.59
N LEU A 2 1.58 12.47 12.90
CA LEU A 2 2.72 13.07 12.21
C LEU A 2 2.25 14.06 11.13
N ASP A 3 2.93 15.19 10.99
CA ASP A 3 2.65 16.12 9.90
C ASP A 3 3.02 15.52 8.53
N MET A 4 2.57 16.16 7.45
CA MET A 4 2.82 15.66 6.08
C MET A 4 4.33 15.59 5.76
N LYS A 5 5.12 16.55 6.23
CA LYS A 5 6.56 16.60 5.95
C LYS A 5 7.28 15.43 6.62
N SER A 6 6.98 15.14 7.88
CA SER A 6 7.50 13.99 8.60
C SER A 6 7.13 12.68 7.93
N ARG A 7 5.86 12.50 7.51
CA ARG A 7 5.44 11.30 6.78
C ARG A 7 6.21 11.13 5.47
N MET A 8 6.43 12.20 4.72
CA MET A 8 7.22 12.15 3.49
C MET A 8 8.69 11.76 3.75
N GLU A 9 9.29 12.23 4.84
CA GLU A 9 10.65 11.87 5.21
C GLU A 9 10.79 10.39 5.58
N PHE A 10 9.75 9.77 6.16
CA PHE A 10 9.76 8.34 6.46
C PHE A 10 9.96 7.51 5.18
N HIS A 11 9.21 7.83 4.12
CA HIS A 11 9.32 7.14 2.84
C HIS A 11 10.64 7.39 2.09
N ARG A 12 11.38 8.46 2.41
CA ARG A 12 12.65 8.79 1.74
C ARG A 12 13.87 8.11 2.36
N LYS A 13 13.75 7.66 3.61
CA LYS A 13 14.86 7.09 4.37
C LYS A 13 14.61 5.59 4.49
N ASP A 14 13.97 5.19 5.58
CA ASP A 14 13.69 3.80 5.88
C ASP A 14 12.32 3.76 6.56
N LEU A 15 11.30 3.39 5.79
CA LEU A 15 9.90 3.49 6.21
C LEU A 15 9.63 2.57 7.41
N GLU A 16 10.04 1.31 7.28
CA GLU A 16 9.78 0.27 8.27
C GLU A 16 10.52 0.58 9.58
N HIS A 17 11.80 0.96 9.47
CA HIS A 17 12.60 1.35 10.62
C HIS A 17 12.06 2.58 11.35
N LEU A 18 11.62 3.60 10.62
CA LEU A 18 11.09 4.82 11.23
C LEU A 18 9.72 4.59 11.87
N ILE A 19 8.90 3.68 11.34
CA ILE A 19 7.66 3.23 11.99
C ILE A 19 7.98 2.50 13.29
N ALA A 20 8.99 1.63 13.29
CA ALA A 20 9.44 0.92 14.49
C ALA A 20 9.95 1.90 15.56
N LEU A 21 10.81 2.85 15.19
CA LEU A 21 11.32 3.89 16.09
C LEU A 21 10.20 4.77 16.64
N LEU A 22 9.20 5.13 15.83
CA LEU A 22 8.06 5.91 16.30
C LEU A 22 7.32 5.19 17.44
N ASN A 23 7.15 3.88 17.33
CA ASN A 23 6.51 3.06 18.37
C ASN A 23 7.33 2.93 19.67
N THR A 24 8.64 3.21 19.64
CA THR A 24 9.45 3.31 20.87
C THR A 24 9.20 4.63 21.63
N GLN A 25 8.79 5.68 20.91
CA GLN A 25 8.62 7.04 21.45
C GLN A 25 7.17 7.33 21.84
N VAL A 26 6.22 6.82 21.04
CA VAL A 26 4.79 6.96 21.30
C VAL A 26 4.32 5.72 22.06
N LYS A 27 4.00 5.89 23.34
CA LYS A 27 3.55 4.81 24.23
C LYS A 27 2.10 5.05 24.65
N PRO A 28 1.11 4.56 23.88
CA PRO A 28 -0.30 4.69 24.25
C PRO A 28 -0.58 3.98 25.58
N GLU A 29 -1.45 4.55 26.41
CA GLU A 29 -1.97 3.85 27.61
C GLU A 29 -3.01 2.77 27.25
N LEU A 30 -3.63 2.92 26.08
CA LEU A 30 -4.62 2.01 25.52
C LEU A 30 -4.55 2.05 23.99
N THR A 31 -4.44 0.88 23.38
CA THR A 31 -4.57 0.66 21.94
C THR A 31 -5.90 -0.04 21.68
N ILE A 32 -6.62 0.41 20.66
CA ILE A 32 -7.88 -0.21 20.21
C ILE A 32 -7.78 -0.38 18.69
N ILE A 33 -7.99 -1.60 18.22
CA ILE A 33 -8.16 -1.93 16.80
C ILE A 33 -9.65 -2.19 16.57
N ASP A 34 -10.26 -1.35 15.75
CA ASP A 34 -11.63 -1.55 15.27
C ASP A 34 -11.61 -2.53 14.09
N GLY A 35 -12.08 -3.75 14.35
CA GLY A 35 -12.27 -4.81 13.37
C GLY A 35 -13.74 -5.11 13.12
N ILE A 36 -14.66 -4.13 13.22
CA ILE A 36 -16.04 -4.32 12.76
C ILE A 36 -16.02 -4.74 11.29
N TYR A 37 -15.19 -4.06 10.49
CA TYR A 37 -14.81 -4.47 9.15
C TYR A 37 -13.29 -4.57 9.05
N ALA A 38 -12.80 -5.67 8.48
CA ALA A 38 -11.44 -5.82 8.04
C ALA A 38 -11.35 -5.70 6.52
N MET A 39 -10.18 -5.30 6.02
CA MET A 39 -9.98 -5.00 4.61
C MET A 39 -9.01 -6.01 3.99
N GLU A 40 -9.53 -6.86 3.10
CA GLU A 40 -8.69 -7.65 2.19
C GLU A 40 -8.17 -6.73 1.08
N HIS A 41 -6.94 -6.93 0.65
CA HIS A 41 -6.19 -6.13 -0.34
C HIS A 41 -5.82 -4.70 0.08
N GLY A 42 -5.99 -4.35 1.35
CA GLY A 42 -5.62 -3.04 1.89
C GLY A 42 -6.82 -2.12 2.15
N PRO A 43 -6.62 -1.03 2.90
CA PRO A 43 -7.69 -0.08 3.28
C PRO A 43 -8.03 0.93 2.17
N ASP A 44 -7.75 0.58 0.93
CA ASP A 44 -7.75 1.41 -0.27
C ASP A 44 -8.94 1.10 -1.19
N LEU A 45 -9.02 1.77 -2.35
CA LEU A 45 -10.24 1.81 -3.17
C LEU A 45 -10.59 0.45 -3.78
N LEU A 46 -9.58 -0.40 -3.92
CA LEU A 46 -9.69 -1.75 -4.48
C LEU A 46 -9.77 -2.82 -3.39
N GLY A 47 -9.72 -2.40 -2.11
CA GLY A 47 -9.88 -3.27 -0.97
C GLY A 47 -11.29 -3.84 -0.87
N LYS A 48 -11.39 -5.07 -0.35
CA LYS A 48 -12.64 -5.77 -0.11
C LYS A 48 -12.95 -5.83 1.38
N ALA A 49 -14.02 -5.17 1.78
CA ALA A 49 -14.46 -5.16 3.16
C ALA A 49 -15.08 -6.50 3.58
N HIS A 50 -14.68 -7.00 4.74
CA HIS A 50 -15.24 -8.17 5.40
C HIS A 50 -15.71 -7.80 6.79
N ARG A 51 -17.02 -7.94 7.05
CA ARG A 51 -17.56 -7.76 8.39
C ARG A 51 -17.04 -8.87 9.31
N MET A 52 -16.33 -8.51 10.37
CA MET A 52 -15.75 -9.44 11.35
C MET A 52 -16.34 -9.25 12.75
N ASN A 53 -16.81 -8.05 13.11
CA ASN A 53 -17.34 -7.73 14.45
C ASN A 53 -16.35 -8.02 15.59
N VAL A 54 -15.08 -7.73 15.36
CA VAL A 54 -14.01 -7.95 16.36
C VAL A 54 -13.53 -6.58 16.85
N ILE A 55 -13.31 -6.47 18.16
CA ILE A 55 -12.55 -5.35 18.75
C ILE A 55 -11.37 -5.97 19.49
N ILE A 56 -10.16 -5.49 19.20
CA ILE A 56 -8.95 -5.85 19.95
C ILE A 56 -8.56 -4.62 20.75
N ALA A 57 -8.39 -4.78 22.06
CA ALA A 57 -7.98 -3.69 22.92
C ALA A 57 -6.98 -4.18 23.98
N GLY A 58 -5.99 -3.34 24.27
CA GLY A 58 -4.93 -3.68 25.22
C GLY A 58 -4.05 -2.49 25.56
N LYS A 59 -3.32 -2.60 26.66
CA LYS A 59 -2.35 -1.57 27.09
C LYS A 59 -0.99 -1.70 26.42
N ASP A 60 -0.78 -2.79 25.69
CA ASP A 60 0.45 -3.06 24.98
C ASP A 60 0.18 -3.05 23.46
N ASN A 61 0.76 -2.06 22.78
CA ASN A 61 0.55 -1.85 21.34
C ASN A 61 1.08 -3.02 20.51
N LEU A 62 2.28 -3.53 20.81
CA LEU A 62 2.86 -4.66 20.09
C LEU A 62 1.98 -5.91 20.19
N SER A 63 1.47 -6.23 21.39
CA SER A 63 0.54 -7.33 21.59
C SER A 63 -0.76 -7.13 20.81
N CYS A 64 -1.31 -5.92 20.77
CA CYS A 64 -2.48 -5.63 19.95
C CYS A 64 -2.21 -5.87 18.46
N ASP A 65 -1.05 -5.43 17.95
CA ASP A 65 -0.68 -5.61 16.55
C ASP A 65 -0.41 -7.08 16.21
N ILE A 66 0.25 -7.85 17.09
CA ILE A 66 0.44 -9.30 16.94
C ILE A 66 -0.91 -10.02 16.87
N VAL A 67 -1.85 -9.66 17.75
CA VAL A 67 -3.21 -10.24 17.73
C VAL A 67 -3.94 -9.83 16.46
N GLY A 68 -3.85 -8.56 16.06
CA GLY A 68 -4.47 -8.01 14.85
C GLY A 68 -4.02 -8.72 13.59
N SER A 69 -2.71 -8.85 13.36
CA SER A 69 -2.17 -9.59 12.21
C SER A 69 -2.60 -11.06 12.24
N THR A 70 -2.53 -11.71 13.40
CA THR A 70 -2.93 -13.12 13.55
C THR A 70 -4.41 -13.33 13.22
N VAL A 71 -5.31 -12.43 13.66
CA VAL A 71 -6.74 -12.46 13.32
C VAL A 71 -6.98 -12.33 11.81
N LEU A 72 -6.11 -11.63 11.09
CA LEU A 72 -6.16 -11.50 9.63
C LEU A 72 -5.48 -12.67 8.89
N GLY A 73 -4.95 -13.66 9.60
CA GLY A 73 -4.16 -14.75 9.01
C GLY A 73 -2.76 -14.32 8.53
N ILE A 74 -2.27 -13.17 9.00
CA ILE A 74 -0.95 -12.64 8.66
C ILE A 74 0.02 -12.95 9.79
N GLU A 75 1.13 -13.61 9.46
CA GLU A 75 2.17 -13.96 10.42
C GLU A 75 2.91 -12.69 10.86
N SER A 76 2.94 -12.42 12.17
CA SER A 76 3.43 -11.14 12.70
C SER A 76 4.90 -10.86 12.35
N SER A 77 5.75 -11.89 12.22
CA SER A 77 7.15 -11.74 11.82
C SER A 77 7.35 -11.43 10.33
N SER A 78 6.32 -11.63 9.51
CA SER A 78 6.31 -11.22 8.09
C SER A 78 6.05 -9.72 7.90
N VAL A 79 5.58 -9.02 8.94
CA VAL A 79 5.37 -7.57 8.94
C VAL A 79 6.66 -6.88 9.39
N GLU A 80 7.31 -6.17 8.47
CA GLU A 80 8.69 -5.70 8.64
C GLU A 80 8.86 -4.70 9.79
N HIS A 81 8.02 -3.66 9.89
CA HIS A 81 8.05 -2.73 11.02
C HIS A 81 7.71 -3.38 12.38
N LEU A 82 6.85 -4.41 12.42
CA LEU A 82 6.62 -5.15 13.67
C LEU A 82 7.87 -5.95 14.08
N LYS A 83 8.53 -6.58 13.11
CA LYS A 83 9.79 -7.29 13.32
C LYS A 83 10.89 -6.38 13.83
N GLU A 84 11.04 -5.21 13.22
CA GLU A 84 12.00 -4.20 13.67
C GLU A 84 11.68 -3.69 15.07
N PHE A 85 10.41 -3.34 15.34
CA PHE A 85 10.00 -2.84 16.65
C PHE A 85 10.22 -3.87 17.76
N ALA A 86 9.84 -5.13 17.53
CA ALA A 86 10.07 -6.22 18.47
C ALA A 86 11.56 -6.47 18.71
N SER A 87 12.39 -6.36 17.68
CA SER A 87 13.86 -6.47 17.80
C SER A 87 14.44 -5.37 18.68
N ILE A 88 14.05 -4.11 18.46
CA ILE A 88 14.52 -2.94 19.25
C ILE A 88 14.14 -3.10 20.73
N GLU A 89 12.90 -3.49 21.00
CA GLU A 89 12.38 -3.69 22.36
C GLU A 89 12.78 -5.05 22.98
N LYS A 90 13.45 -5.92 22.22
CA LYS A 90 13.85 -7.30 22.60
C LYS A 90 12.67 -8.17 23.04
N ARG A 91 11.57 -8.11 22.28
CA ARG A 91 10.31 -8.81 22.55
C ARG A 91 10.04 -9.88 21.49
N SER A 92 9.22 -10.86 21.85
CA SER A 92 8.76 -11.91 20.93
C SER A 92 7.60 -11.42 20.06
N LEU A 93 7.51 -11.96 18.85
CA LEU A 93 6.34 -11.83 17.97
C LEU A 93 5.43 -13.06 18.02
N ASP A 94 5.79 -14.06 18.82
CA ASP A 94 4.99 -15.26 19.00
C ASP A 94 3.70 -14.92 19.77
N ILE A 95 2.56 -15.20 19.14
CA ILE A 95 1.21 -15.02 19.72
C ILE A 95 1.06 -15.76 21.06
N SER A 96 1.78 -16.86 21.28
CA SER A 96 1.74 -17.64 22.53
C SER A 96 2.22 -16.83 23.75
N THR A 97 2.97 -15.76 23.53
CA THR A 97 3.48 -14.87 24.57
C THR A 97 2.50 -13.78 24.99
N VAL A 98 1.37 -13.65 24.30
CA VAL A 98 0.36 -12.62 24.56
C VAL A 98 -0.70 -13.13 25.54
N ASP A 99 -0.89 -12.46 26.68
CA ASP A 99 -2.01 -12.72 27.61
C ASP A 99 -3.31 -12.19 27.02
N MET A 100 -4.00 -13.04 26.28
CA MET A 100 -5.29 -12.72 25.66
C MET A 100 -6.47 -13.12 26.54
N ARG A 101 -7.48 -12.24 26.58
CA ARG A 101 -8.78 -12.49 27.22
C ARG A 101 -9.90 -12.27 26.22
N GLY A 102 -10.99 -13.02 26.34
CA GLY A 102 -12.14 -12.94 25.44
C GLY A 102 -12.20 -14.10 24.44
N GLU A 103 -12.60 -13.79 23.21
CA GLU A 103 -12.79 -14.78 22.15
C GLU A 103 -11.49 -15.51 21.78
N ARG A 104 -11.61 -16.78 21.37
CA ARG A 104 -10.44 -17.52 20.88
C ARG A 104 -10.12 -17.07 19.46
N ILE A 105 -8.84 -16.88 19.15
CA ILE A 105 -8.37 -16.48 17.81
C ILE A 105 -9.00 -17.32 16.71
N LYS A 106 -9.03 -18.66 16.85
CA LYS A 106 -9.60 -19.58 15.85
C LYS A 106 -11.09 -19.36 15.56
N ASP A 107 -11.83 -18.73 16.47
CA ASP A 107 -13.27 -18.49 16.31
C ASP A 107 -13.55 -17.17 15.56
N VAL A 108 -12.58 -16.25 15.55
CA VAL A 108 -12.71 -14.90 14.98
C VAL A 108 -11.78 -14.63 13.81
N ALA A 109 -10.72 -15.44 13.66
CA ALA A 109 -9.72 -15.26 12.63
C ALA A 109 -10.29 -15.54 11.24
N LYS A 110 -9.82 -14.76 10.27
CA LYS A 110 -10.14 -14.92 8.87
C LYS A 110 -8.91 -14.57 8.05
N GLU A 111 -8.46 -15.53 7.25
CA GLU A 111 -7.35 -15.30 6.31
C GLU A 111 -7.80 -14.30 5.25
N LEU A 112 -7.18 -13.12 5.25
CA LEU A 112 -7.39 -12.06 4.26
C LEU A 112 -6.10 -11.82 3.47
N LYS A 113 -6.22 -11.71 2.15
CA LYS A 113 -5.05 -11.48 1.29
C LYS A 113 -4.59 -10.03 1.40
N TRP A 114 -3.30 -9.82 1.69
CA TRP A 114 -2.72 -8.47 1.62
C TRP A 114 -2.40 -8.05 0.17
N ASN A 115 -1.69 -8.90 -0.57
CA ASN A 115 -1.20 -8.53 -1.90
C ASN A 115 -2.29 -8.71 -2.96
N ARG A 116 -2.56 -7.64 -3.71
CA ARG A 116 -3.24 -7.68 -5.01
C ARG A 116 -2.22 -7.57 -6.15
N ASP A 117 -2.50 -8.11 -7.33
CA ASP A 117 -1.70 -7.78 -8.50
C ASP A 117 -2.13 -6.38 -9.00
N PRO A 118 -1.21 -5.42 -9.15
CA PRO A 118 -1.54 -4.09 -9.67
C PRO A 118 -2.29 -4.12 -11.01
N GLU A 119 -2.12 -5.18 -11.80
CA GLU A 119 -2.77 -5.34 -13.10
C GLU A 119 -4.14 -6.04 -13.05
N ASP A 120 -4.58 -6.54 -11.90
CA ASP A 120 -5.91 -7.20 -11.75
C ASP A 120 -7.04 -6.28 -12.24
N MET A 121 -6.97 -5.00 -11.91
CA MET A 121 -7.90 -3.97 -12.38
C MET A 121 -8.02 -3.94 -13.90
N PHE A 122 -6.88 -3.96 -14.61
CA PHE A 122 -6.89 -3.92 -16.08
C PHE A 122 -7.51 -5.18 -16.66
N ARG A 123 -7.18 -6.34 -16.08
CA ARG A 123 -7.74 -7.63 -16.49
C ARG A 123 -9.25 -7.69 -16.28
N GLU A 124 -9.74 -7.25 -15.13
CA GLU A 124 -11.18 -7.19 -14.81
C GLU A 124 -11.95 -6.28 -15.76
N ALA A 125 -11.35 -5.15 -16.17
CA ALA A 125 -11.94 -4.22 -17.12
C ALA A 125 -11.72 -4.61 -18.61
N GLY A 126 -11.00 -5.70 -18.87
CA GLY A 126 -10.64 -6.13 -20.23
C GLY A 126 -9.67 -5.20 -20.95
N VAL A 127 -8.97 -4.32 -20.23
CA VAL A 127 -7.98 -3.38 -20.77
C VAL A 127 -6.67 -4.12 -21.04
N LYS A 128 -6.16 -4.03 -22.26
CA LYS A 128 -4.93 -4.72 -22.71
C LYS A 128 -3.85 -3.73 -23.12
N GLY A 129 -2.62 -4.21 -23.22
CA GLY A 129 -1.48 -3.38 -23.68
C GLY A 129 -1.08 -2.29 -22.69
N VAL A 130 -1.37 -2.50 -21.41
CA VAL A 130 -0.93 -1.66 -20.30
C VAL A 130 -0.32 -2.55 -19.22
N SER A 131 0.73 -2.07 -18.57
CA SER A 131 1.36 -2.75 -17.44
C SER A 131 1.64 -1.78 -16.30
N CYS A 132 1.62 -2.30 -15.07
CA CYS A 132 1.94 -1.54 -13.87
C CYS A 132 2.71 -2.43 -12.91
N GLN A 133 3.96 -2.08 -12.62
CA GLN A 133 4.78 -2.82 -11.66
C GLN A 133 4.40 -2.44 -10.23
N ARG A 134 4.64 -3.36 -9.28
CA ARG A 134 4.49 -3.04 -7.86
C ARG A 134 5.47 -1.93 -7.47
N PRO A 135 5.02 -0.86 -6.79
CA PRO A 135 5.79 0.37 -6.63
C PRO A 135 6.91 0.32 -5.56
N GLY A 136 7.16 -0.85 -4.97
CA GLY A 136 8.17 -1.05 -3.93
C GLY A 136 7.71 -0.62 -2.53
N LYS A 137 8.64 -0.63 -1.57
CA LYS A 137 8.37 -0.38 -0.14
C LYS A 137 8.11 1.09 0.18
N HIS A 138 8.69 2.00 -0.60
CA HIS A 138 8.64 3.44 -0.33
C HIS A 138 7.43 4.15 -0.95
N PHE A 139 6.40 3.40 -1.35
CA PHE A 139 5.19 3.95 -1.94
C PHE A 139 4.18 4.34 -0.86
N CYS A 140 3.83 5.64 -0.78
CA CYS A 140 2.94 6.13 0.27
C CYS A 140 1.47 5.88 -0.05
N SER A 141 0.64 5.80 1.00
CA SER A 141 -0.82 5.64 0.87
C SER A 141 -1.48 6.74 0.06
N GLY A 142 -0.97 7.98 0.13
CA GLY A 142 -1.47 9.09 -0.69
C GLY A 142 -1.22 8.89 -2.19
N CYS A 143 -0.05 8.34 -2.57
CA CYS A 143 0.24 8.02 -3.97
C CYS A 143 -0.59 6.82 -4.43
N LEU A 144 -0.80 5.82 -3.56
CA LEU A 144 -1.64 4.66 -3.83
C LEU A 144 -3.09 5.05 -4.13
N ILE A 145 -3.73 5.81 -3.25
CA ILE A 145 -5.10 6.29 -3.47
C ILE A 145 -5.19 7.14 -4.74
N SER A 146 -4.20 8.01 -4.99
CA SER A 146 -4.18 8.86 -6.18
C SER A 146 -4.09 8.04 -7.47
N ILE A 147 -3.15 7.09 -7.55
CA ILE A 147 -2.99 6.26 -8.75
C ILE A 147 -4.19 5.33 -8.96
N GLU A 148 -4.67 4.67 -7.91
CA GLU A 148 -5.84 3.78 -8.00
C GLU A 148 -7.08 4.53 -8.47
N SER A 149 -7.31 5.76 -7.97
CA SER A 149 -8.43 6.60 -8.41
C SER A 149 -8.37 6.88 -9.91
N VAL A 150 -7.18 7.22 -10.42
CA VAL A 150 -6.98 7.51 -11.84
C VAL A 150 -7.20 6.26 -12.69
N LEU A 151 -6.55 5.16 -12.32
CA LEU A 151 -6.61 3.92 -13.11
C LEU A 151 -8.01 3.32 -13.08
N LEU A 152 -8.70 3.38 -11.94
CA LEU A 152 -10.07 2.90 -11.81
C LEU A 152 -11.03 3.74 -12.67
N ALA A 153 -10.89 5.06 -12.67
CA ALA A 153 -11.69 5.94 -13.53
C ALA A 153 -11.43 5.63 -15.02
N PHE A 154 -10.16 5.56 -15.41
CA PHE A 154 -9.77 5.23 -16.78
C PHE A 154 -10.33 3.88 -17.24
N CYS A 155 -10.20 2.84 -16.42
CA CYS A 155 -10.70 1.50 -16.75
C CYS A 155 -12.22 1.45 -16.91
N LYS A 156 -12.96 2.18 -16.06
CA LYS A 156 -14.42 2.26 -16.16
C LYS A 156 -14.88 2.95 -17.44
N ASP A 157 -14.19 4.00 -17.86
CA ASP A 157 -14.54 4.77 -19.05
C ASP A 157 -14.10 4.09 -20.36
N ASN A 158 -13.14 3.15 -20.29
CA ASN A 158 -12.51 2.54 -21.46
C ASN A 158 -12.49 1.00 -21.40
N MET A 159 -13.58 0.38 -20.93
CA MET A 159 -13.67 -1.09 -20.82
C MET A 159 -13.41 -1.78 -22.16
N GLY A 160 -12.57 -2.81 -22.15
CA GLY A 160 -12.23 -3.62 -23.33
C GLY A 160 -11.23 -3.01 -24.31
N ILE A 161 -10.70 -1.81 -24.03
CA ILE A 161 -9.74 -1.16 -24.92
C ILE A 161 -8.40 -1.92 -24.98
N THR A 162 -7.70 -1.83 -26.12
CA THR A 162 -6.33 -2.31 -26.26
C THR A 162 -5.42 -1.11 -26.52
N LEU A 163 -4.47 -0.89 -25.61
CA LEU A 163 -3.49 0.19 -25.64
C LEU A 163 -2.19 -0.27 -26.32
N ASP A 164 -1.36 0.68 -26.73
CA ASP A 164 -0.10 0.44 -27.45
C ASP A 164 1.10 0.31 -26.48
N ASN A 165 1.13 -0.81 -25.72
CA ASN A 165 2.21 -1.19 -24.80
C ASN A 165 2.68 -0.05 -23.87
N ILE A 166 1.74 0.41 -23.06
CA ILE A 166 1.94 1.45 -22.06
C ILE A 166 2.46 0.83 -20.76
N GLU A 167 3.43 1.48 -20.13
CA GLU A 167 3.90 1.09 -18.81
C GLU A 167 3.78 2.25 -17.82
N ILE A 168 3.22 1.95 -16.65
CA ILE A 168 3.02 2.88 -15.55
C ILE A 168 4.02 2.56 -14.45
N CYS A 169 4.94 3.49 -14.21
CA CYS A 169 5.99 3.36 -13.23
C CYS A 169 5.72 4.28 -12.04
N CYS A 170 5.54 3.66 -10.87
CA CYS A 170 5.28 4.34 -9.60
C CYS A 170 6.34 3.98 -8.56
N GLY A 171 6.59 4.88 -7.60
CA GLY A 171 7.59 4.64 -6.55
C GLY A 171 9.04 4.82 -7.02
N SER A 172 10.00 4.67 -6.11
CA SER A 172 11.43 4.91 -6.38
C SER A 172 12.20 3.68 -6.85
N GLU A 173 11.62 2.49 -6.70
CA GLU A 173 12.29 1.22 -6.98
C GLU A 173 11.96 0.69 -8.39
N VAL A 174 10.86 1.14 -8.98
CA VAL A 174 10.41 0.67 -10.30
C VAL A 174 11.25 1.30 -11.40
N LYS A 175 11.76 0.45 -12.28
CA LYS A 175 12.44 0.81 -13.53
C LYS A 175 11.58 0.37 -14.71
N PRO A 176 11.41 1.22 -15.75
CA PRO A 176 10.70 0.81 -16.95
C PRO A 176 11.35 -0.42 -17.58
N LYS A 177 10.52 -1.30 -18.13
CA LYS A 177 10.94 -2.45 -18.93
C LYS A 177 11.50 -1.97 -20.26
N LYS A 178 12.39 -2.76 -20.87
CA LYS A 178 13.07 -2.39 -22.13
C LYS A 178 12.14 -2.41 -23.34
N GLU A 179 11.11 -3.24 -23.28
CA GLU A 179 10.12 -3.47 -24.32
C GLU A 179 8.95 -2.47 -24.28
N SER A 180 8.89 -1.62 -23.26
CA SER A 180 7.83 -0.63 -23.10
C SER A 180 7.95 0.48 -24.14
N ARG A 181 6.86 0.76 -24.86
CA ARG A 181 6.85 1.76 -25.92
C ARG A 181 6.59 3.17 -25.39
N LYS A 182 5.65 3.29 -24.43
CA LYS A 182 5.25 4.55 -23.83
C LYS A 182 5.26 4.43 -22.31
N ILE A 183 6.06 5.24 -21.65
CA ILE A 183 6.36 5.14 -20.22
C ILE A 183 5.76 6.34 -19.48
N PHE A 184 4.92 6.07 -18.47
CA PHE A 184 4.44 7.06 -17.52
C PHE A 184 5.23 6.97 -16.22
N LEU A 185 5.95 8.05 -15.89
CA LEU A 185 6.59 8.21 -14.58
C LEU A 185 5.67 9.01 -13.67
N VAL A 186 4.99 8.33 -12.75
CA VAL A 186 3.98 8.95 -11.89
C VAL A 186 4.54 9.22 -10.50
N GLY A 187 4.57 10.51 -10.14
CA GLY A 187 5.05 11.04 -8.88
C GLY A 187 6.55 11.33 -8.86
N ASN A 188 6.93 12.25 -7.96
CA ASN A 188 8.29 12.76 -7.88
C ASN A 188 9.34 11.68 -7.56
N CYS A 189 8.95 10.58 -6.90
CA CYS A 189 9.84 9.46 -6.62
C CYS A 189 10.21 8.69 -7.89
N SER A 190 9.22 8.38 -8.75
CA SER A 190 9.44 7.67 -10.01
C SER A 190 10.24 8.52 -11.00
N ILE A 191 9.91 9.81 -11.11
CA ILE A 191 10.63 10.77 -11.96
C ILE A 191 12.10 10.86 -11.55
N ARG A 192 12.39 11.03 -10.25
CA ARG A 192 13.78 11.12 -9.75
C ARG A 192 14.54 9.81 -9.96
N ALA A 193 13.90 8.66 -9.75
CA ALA A 193 14.53 7.36 -9.95
C ALA A 193 14.83 7.07 -11.42
N ASN A 194 14.08 7.65 -12.35
CA ASN A 194 14.16 7.37 -13.79
C ASN A 194 14.49 8.63 -14.60
N LYS A 195 15.34 9.50 -14.05
CA LYS A 195 15.70 10.78 -14.66
C LYS A 195 16.31 10.64 -16.07
N ASP A 196 16.96 9.51 -16.34
CA ASP A 196 17.68 9.22 -17.58
C ASP A 196 16.76 8.67 -18.70
N VAL A 197 15.45 8.54 -18.43
CA VAL A 197 14.47 8.09 -19.44
C VAL A 197 13.94 9.31 -20.18
N GLU A 198 14.51 9.64 -21.33
CA GLU A 198 14.24 10.89 -22.06
C GLU A 198 12.75 11.04 -22.45
N ASP A 199 12.20 10.06 -23.18
CA ASP A 199 10.84 10.11 -23.76
C ASP A 199 9.70 9.71 -22.80
N ALA A 200 9.92 9.79 -21.49
CA ALA A 200 8.89 9.48 -20.51
C ALA A 200 7.85 10.61 -20.34
N ILE A 201 6.58 10.24 -20.20
CA ILE A 201 5.51 11.14 -19.78
C ILE A 201 5.59 11.29 -18.27
N ARG A 202 5.84 12.52 -17.80
CA ARG A 202 6.11 12.81 -16.39
C ARG A 202 4.87 13.42 -15.74
N VAL A 203 4.38 12.78 -14.68
CA VAL A 203 3.28 13.30 -13.86
C VAL A 203 3.82 13.68 -12.50
N GLU A 204 4.03 14.97 -12.28
CA GLU A 204 4.60 15.48 -11.04
C GLU A 204 3.62 15.44 -9.85
N GLY A 205 4.18 15.30 -8.65
CA GLY A 205 3.48 15.44 -7.37
C GLY A 205 3.88 14.43 -6.29
N CYS A 206 3.46 14.71 -5.05
CA CYS A 206 3.68 13.85 -3.88
C CYS A 206 2.53 14.03 -2.85
N PRO A 207 1.35 13.44 -3.09
CA PRO A 207 0.98 12.66 -4.27
C PRO A 207 0.62 13.53 -5.50
N PRO A 208 0.68 12.99 -6.72
CA PRO A 208 0.12 13.63 -7.91
C PRO A 208 -1.37 13.96 -7.75
N LYS A 209 -1.83 15.04 -8.37
CA LYS A 209 -3.24 15.45 -8.35
C LYS A 209 -4.05 14.57 -9.31
N VAL A 210 -5.05 13.86 -8.78
CA VAL A 210 -5.90 12.91 -9.53
C VAL A 210 -6.39 13.46 -10.87
N GLY A 211 -7.02 14.64 -10.90
CA GLY A 211 -7.59 15.20 -12.13
C GLY A 211 -6.53 15.49 -13.21
N GLN A 212 -5.38 16.05 -12.81
CA GLN A 212 -4.28 16.31 -13.75
C GLN A 212 -3.67 15.00 -14.27
N THR A 213 -3.45 14.03 -13.38
CA THR A 213 -2.95 12.71 -13.77
C THR A 213 -3.88 12.03 -14.76
N LEU A 214 -5.20 12.06 -14.53
CA LEU A 214 -6.19 11.45 -15.41
C LEU A 214 -6.20 12.11 -16.79
N VAL A 215 -6.20 13.44 -16.87
CA VAL A 215 -6.12 14.17 -18.16
C VAL A 215 -4.85 13.83 -18.91
N THR A 216 -3.69 13.82 -18.23
CA THR A 216 -2.43 13.43 -18.85
C THR A 216 -2.49 12.00 -19.37
N PHE A 217 -3.09 11.08 -18.59
CA PHE A 217 -3.24 9.69 -19.00
C PHE A 217 -4.11 9.58 -20.26
N MET A 218 -5.30 10.18 -20.28
CA MET A 218 -6.21 10.15 -21.43
C MET A 218 -5.58 10.73 -22.70
N ASN A 219 -4.99 11.93 -22.61
CA ASN A 219 -4.39 12.60 -23.78
C ASN A 219 -3.25 11.78 -24.41
N HIS A 220 -2.49 11.03 -23.61
CA HIS A 220 -1.36 10.26 -24.12
C HIS A 220 -1.67 8.78 -24.35
N THR A 221 -2.88 8.32 -24.06
CA THR A 221 -3.30 6.90 -24.23
C THR A 221 -4.34 6.70 -25.32
N LEU A 222 -5.20 7.70 -25.58
CA LEU A 222 -6.35 7.61 -26.49
C LEU A 222 -6.16 8.35 -27.83
N GLU A 223 -5.00 8.98 -28.02
CA GLU A 223 -4.52 9.52 -29.31
C GLU A 223 -3.72 8.47 -30.09
#